data_AF-D5LVI1-F1
#
_entry.id   AF-D5LVI1-F1
#
_cell.length_a   1.000
_cell.length_b   1.000
_cell.length_c   1.000
_cell.angle_alpha   90.00
_cell.angle_beta   90.00
_cell.angle_gamma   90.00
#
_symmetry.space_group_name_H-M   'P 1'
#
loop_
_entity.id
_entity.type
_entity.pdbx_description
1 polymer ?
#
loop_
_entity_poly.entity_id
_entity_poly.type
_entity_poly.pdbx_seq_one_letter_code
_entity_poly.pdbx_strand_id
1 'polypeptide(L)'
;TAFLHGEIEEEIYMDLPPGFKYSGPTNAVCKLKKALYGLKQSPRAWFGRFSGAMRKYGFDQCDSDHTLFIKRKGDKLTVLIIYVDDM
;
A
#
# COMPACT_ATOMS: atom_id res chain seq x y z
N THR A 1 -1.63 7.03 6.91
CA THR A 1 -1.19 7.13 5.50
C THR A 1 -0.65 5.79 4.99
N ALA A 2 -1.44 4.72 5.06
CA ALA A 2 -1.01 3.40 4.60
C ALA A 2 -0.66 3.42 3.10
N PHE A 3 -1.60 3.85 2.26
CA PHE A 3 -1.49 3.74 0.80
C PHE A 3 -0.39 4.57 0.14
N LEU A 4 0.06 5.68 0.74
CA LEU A 4 1.12 6.52 0.17
C LEU A 4 2.47 5.81 0.06
N HIS A 5 2.64 4.69 0.77
CA HIS A 5 3.84 3.85 0.69
C HIS A 5 3.74 2.74 -0.36
N GLY A 6 2.57 2.57 -0.99
CA GLY A 6 2.41 1.68 -2.14
C GLY A 6 2.98 2.32 -3.40
N GLU A 7 3.83 1.57 -4.10
CA GLU A 7 4.23 1.92 -5.46
C GLU A 7 3.09 1.59 -6.42
N ILE A 8 2.86 2.45 -7.42
CA ILE A 8 1.92 2.14 -8.51
C ILE A 8 2.75 1.59 -9.67
N GLU A 9 2.46 0.34 -10.07
CA GLU A 9 3.08 -0.26 -11.26
C GLU A 9 2.40 0.24 -12.54
N GLU A 10 1.09 0.50 -12.48
CA GLU A 10 0.35 1.03 -13.62
C GLU A 10 0.54 2.55 -13.78
N GLU A 11 0.39 3.01 -15.02
CA GLU A 11 0.38 4.43 -15.33
C GLU A 11 -1.02 5.01 -15.14
N ILE A 12 -1.21 5.82 -14.10
CA ILE A 12 -2.52 6.32 -13.70
C ILE A 12 -2.51 7.83 -13.68
N TYR A 13 -3.55 8.38 -14.30
CA TYR A 13 -3.80 9.81 -14.39
C TYR A 13 -5.08 10.17 -13.65
N MET A 14 -5.12 11.37 -13.10
CA MET A 14 -6.32 11.96 -12.51
C MET A 14 -6.44 13.42 -12.94
N ASP A 15 -7.66 13.94 -12.87
CA ASP A 15 -7.90 15.36 -13.03
C ASP A 15 -7.17 16.16 -11.95
N LEU A 16 -6.88 17.42 -12.27
CA LEU A 16 -6.32 18.36 -11.30
C LEU A 16 -7.26 18.47 -10.09
N PRO A 17 -6.74 18.39 -8.85
CA PRO A 17 -7.59 18.42 -7.68
C PRO A 17 -8.33 19.76 -7.57
N PRO A 18 -9.56 19.76 -7.04
CA PRO A 18 -10.34 20.98 -6.88
C PRO A 18 -9.58 22.00 -6.03
N GLY A 19 -9.54 23.25 -6.50
CA GLY A 19 -8.80 24.34 -5.85
C GLY A 19 -7.34 24.49 -6.29
N PHE A 20 -6.82 23.59 -7.13
CA PHE A 20 -5.50 23.76 -7.73
C PHE A 20 -5.53 24.80 -8.85
N LYS A 21 -4.90 25.95 -8.63
CA LYS A 21 -4.79 27.02 -9.63
C LYS A 21 -3.74 26.64 -10.67
N TYR A 22 -4.20 26.18 -11.83
CA TYR A 22 -3.33 25.85 -12.96
C TYR A 22 -3.51 26.86 -14.10
N SER A 23 -2.40 27.45 -14.55
CA SER A 23 -2.38 28.45 -15.64
C SER A 23 -1.84 27.89 -16.97
N GLY A 24 -1.73 26.56 -17.09
CA GLY A 24 -1.28 25.90 -18.31
C GLY A 24 -2.44 25.41 -19.20
N PRO A 25 -2.18 24.45 -20.11
CA PRO A 25 -3.20 23.92 -21.01
C PRO A 25 -4.45 23.39 -20.29
N THR A 26 -5.63 23.64 -20.86
CA THR A 26 -6.93 23.24 -20.28
C THR A 26 -7.12 21.73 -20.15
N ASN A 27 -6.31 20.92 -20.82
CA ASN A 27 -6.36 19.45 -20.80
C ASN A 27 -5.25 18.82 -19.94
N ALA A 28 -4.66 19.56 -19.00
CA ALA A 28 -3.64 19.02 -18.12
C ALA A 28 -4.23 18.04 -17.10
N VAL A 29 -3.50 16.94 -16.89
CA VAL A 29 -3.83 15.87 -15.93
C VAL A 29 -2.63 15.60 -15.02
N CYS A 30 -2.90 15.09 -13.83
CA CYS A 30 -1.87 14.65 -12.89
C CYS A 30 -1.52 13.18 -13.09
N LYS A 31 -0.25 12.87 -13.31
CA LYS A 31 0.25 11.49 -13.21
C LYS A 31 0.51 11.14 -11.76
N LEU A 32 -0.11 10.06 -11.27
CA LEU A 32 0.12 9.57 -9.92
C LEU A 32 1.46 8.85 -9.82
N LYS A 33 2.24 9.21 -8.79
CA LYS A 33 3.55 8.58 -8.49
C LYS A 33 3.49 7.60 -7.33
N LYS A 34 2.43 7.66 -6.51
CA LYS A 34 2.22 6.83 -5.31
C LYS A 34 0.74 6.50 -5.20
N ALA A 35 0.44 5.34 -4.62
CA ALA A 35 -0.91 4.89 -4.39
C ALA A 35 -1.68 5.88 -3.49
N LEU A 36 -2.87 6.28 -3.93
CA LEU A 36 -3.79 7.15 -3.18
C LEU A 36 -4.97 6.35 -2.64
N TYR A 37 -5.58 6.83 -1.57
CA TYR A 37 -6.84 6.27 -1.09
C TYR A 37 -7.91 6.29 -2.19
N GLY A 38 -8.79 5.29 -2.21
CA GLY A 38 -9.88 5.18 -3.19
C GLY A 38 -9.47 4.60 -4.56
N LEU A 39 -8.18 4.41 -4.83
CA LEU A 39 -7.77 3.67 -6.02
C LEU A 39 -7.93 2.16 -5.80
N LYS A 40 -8.46 1.46 -6.81
CA LYS A 40 -8.72 0.01 -6.77
C LYS A 40 -7.47 -0.83 -6.46
N GLN A 41 -6.31 -0.40 -6.95
CA GLN A 41 -5.03 -1.08 -6.79
C GLN A 41 -4.27 -0.70 -5.51
N SER A 42 -4.66 0.39 -4.83
CA SER A 42 -3.95 0.87 -3.64
C SER A 42 -3.85 -0.15 -2.51
N PRO A 43 -4.92 -0.91 -2.17
CA PRO A 43 -4.82 -1.97 -1.17
C PRO A 43 -3.78 -3.03 -1.51
N ARG A 44 -3.72 -3.45 -2.78
CA ARG A 44 -2.76 -4.45 -3.26
C ARG A 44 -1.33 -3.92 -3.22
N ALA A 45 -1.10 -2.71 -3.72
CA ALA A 45 0.21 -2.07 -3.73
C ALA A 45 0.78 -1.90 -2.31
N TRP A 46 -0.07 -1.46 -1.38
CA TRP A 46 0.31 -1.34 0.01
C TRP A 46 0.59 -2.69 0.66
N PHE A 47 -0.31 -3.67 0.49
CA PHE A 47 -0.16 -4.99 1.11
C PHE A 47 1.09 -5.73 0.61
N GLY A 48 1.43 -5.60 -0.67
CA GLY A 48 2.68 -6.15 -1.22
C GLY A 48 3.92 -5.53 -0.57
N ARG A 49 3.94 -4.19 -0.41
CA ARG A 49 5.03 -3.48 0.26
C ARG A 49 5.14 -3.89 1.73
N PHE A 50 4.01 -3.99 2.43
CA PHE A 50 3.94 -4.40 3.83
C PHE A 50 4.45 -5.83 4.02
N SER A 51 3.92 -6.78 3.24
CA SER A 51 4.32 -8.19 3.27
C SER A 51 5.83 -8.35 3.04
N GLY A 52 6.38 -7.62 2.06
CA GLY A 52 7.82 -7.62 1.80
C GLY A 52 8.64 -7.07 2.96
N ALA A 53 8.17 -6.03 3.66
CA ALA A 53 8.82 -5.50 4.84
C ALA A 53 8.77 -6.49 6.01
N MET A 54 7.61 -7.10 6.28
CA MET A 54 7.44 -8.09 7.35
C MET A 54 8.37 -9.29 7.18
N ARG A 55 8.50 -9.82 5.95
CA ARG A 55 9.47 -10.87 5.63
C ARG A 55 10.91 -10.45 5.94
N LYS A 56 11.31 -9.21 5.60
CA LYS A 56 12.63 -8.66 5.96
C LYS A 56 12.83 -8.55 7.48
N TYR A 57 11.77 -8.32 8.24
CA TYR A 57 11.79 -8.33 9.70
C TYR A 57 11.73 -9.74 10.30
N GLY A 58 11.70 -10.79 9.48
CA GLY A 58 11.72 -12.19 9.92
C GLY A 58 10.34 -12.70 10.37
N PHE A 59 9.27 -12.17 9.79
CA PHE A 59 7.95 -12.78 9.89
C PHE A 59 7.68 -13.66 8.67
N ASP A 60 7.07 -14.81 8.92
CA ASP A 60 6.55 -15.71 7.92
C ASP A 60 5.06 -15.45 7.72
N GLN A 61 4.64 -15.33 6.46
CA GLN A 61 3.22 -15.17 6.11
C GLN A 61 2.56 -16.54 6.12
N CYS A 62 1.37 -16.65 6.69
CA CYS A 62 0.64 -17.91 6.69
C CYS A 62 0.07 -18.22 5.30
N ASP A 63 0.19 -19.48 4.88
CA ASP A 63 -0.34 -19.95 3.59
C ASP A 63 -1.87 -20.14 3.62
N SER A 64 -2.42 -20.43 4.80
CA SER A 64 -3.87 -20.60 4.99
C SER A 64 -4.61 -19.27 5.12
N ASP A 65 -3.92 -18.25 5.65
CA ASP A 65 -4.43 -16.88 5.75
C ASP A 65 -3.31 -15.88 5.44
N HIS A 66 -3.37 -15.27 4.27
CA HIS A 66 -2.33 -14.34 3.84
C HIS A 66 -2.28 -13.05 4.67
N THR A 67 -3.32 -12.71 5.43
CA THR A 67 -3.30 -11.54 6.33
C THR A 67 -2.53 -11.79 7.63
N LEU A 68 -2.23 -13.07 7.92
CA LEU A 68 -1.57 -13.51 9.13
C LEU A 68 -0.05 -13.62 8.94
N PHE A 69 0.69 -12.97 9.84
CA PHE A 69 2.15 -13.01 9.91
C PHE A 69 2.59 -13.55 11.27
N ILE A 70 3.51 -14.51 11.25
CA ILE A 70 3.99 -15.20 12.44
C ILE A 70 5.49 -15.05 12.53
N LYS A 71 5.99 -14.69 13.72
CA LYS A 71 7.42 -14.68 14.01
C LYS A 71 7.69 -15.46 15.28
N ARG A 72 8.65 -16.38 15.20
CA ARG A 72 9.13 -17.17 16.33
C ARG A 72 10.57 -16.76 16.66
N LYS A 73 10.84 -16.48 17.94
CA LYS A 73 12.19 -16.19 18.42
C LYS A 73 12.40 -16.84 19.79
N GLY A 74 13.01 -18.02 19.80
CA GLY A 74 13.06 -18.88 20.99
C GLY A 74 11.64 -19.27 21.39
N ASP A 75 11.33 -19.11 22.68
CA ASP A 75 10.00 -19.41 23.23
C ASP A 75 8.97 -18.28 23.01
N LYS A 76 9.35 -17.19 22.33
CA LYS A 76 8.46 -16.07 22.04
C LYS A 76 7.78 -16.26 20.69
N LEU A 77 6.46 -16.16 20.69
CA LEU A 77 5.62 -16.11 19.51
C LEU A 77 5.03 -14.71 19.36
N THR A 78 5.15 -14.14 18.17
CA THR A 78 4.45 -12.91 17.80
C THR A 78 3.55 -13.22 16.61
N VAL A 79 2.28 -12.88 16.75
CA VAL A 79 1.23 -13.08 15.74
C VAL A 79 0.70 -11.70 15.38
N LEU A 80 0.67 -11.40 14.09
CA LEU A 80 0.13 -10.15 13.57
C LEU A 80 -0.93 -10.51 12.51
N ILE A 81 -2.10 -9.88 12.60
CA ILE A 81 -3.16 -9.99 11.61
C ILE A 81 -3.39 -8.58 11.06
N ILE A 82 -3.56 -8.47 9.76
CA ILE A 82 -3.80 -7.17 9.12
C ILE A 82 -5.15 -7.17 8.43
N TYR A 83 -5.92 -6.10 8.60
CA TYR A 83 -7.20 -5.92 7.93
C TYR A 83 -7.22 -4.58 7.20
N VAL A 84 -7.02 -4.64 5.87
CA VAL A 84 -6.93 -3.43 5.03
C VAL A 84 -5.84 -2.49 5.56
N ASP A 85 -6.18 -1.32 6.09
CA ASP A 85 -5.23 -0.35 6.64
C ASP A 85 -5.08 -0.41 8.18
N ASP A 86 -5.77 -1.34 8.83
CA ASP A 86 -5.68 -1.62 10.27
C ASP A 86 -4.74 -2.80 10.56
N MET A 87 -3.96 -2.69 11.64
CA MET A 87 -2.95 -3.66 12.10
C MET A 87 -2.99 -3.81 13.62
#